data_AF-A0A948ZPU0-F1
#
_entry.id   AF-A0A948ZPU0-F1
#
_cell.length_a   1.000
_cell.length_b   1.000
_cell.length_c   1.000
_cell.angle_alpha   90.00
_cell.angle_beta   90.00
_cell.angle_gamma   90.00
#
_symmetry.space_group_name_H-M   'P 1'
#
loop_
_entity.id
_entity.type
_entity.pdbx_description
1 polymer ?
#
loop_
_entity_poly.entity_id
_entity_poly.type
_entity_poly.pdbx_seq_one_letter_code
_entity_poly.pdbx_strand_id
1 'polypeptide(L)'
;MNRTFLPVRLFSSVLLGIVAAAAGSTEGRAEGKPIPPFFAEIRQTVLGYFKDQPNYRPGDLITRKKVEPLLVRLQEMGLPLPEKKEILDAVPVEGEFLAGQLSTPAGWKFMRQISRYPDAYDRLDRLSRLPRGRQTVRDLIRGPDGYKMIEYMTTAAGGKELGKMLSNSPNGKKFNAPTGRVYTAEILLERLEQSRAASVKAARKQPGR
;
A
#
# COMPACT_ATOMS: atom_id res chain seq x y z
N MET A 1 -21.78 52.07 30.62
CA MET A 1 -22.79 50.98 30.72
C MET A 1 -22.06 49.65 30.57
N ASN A 2 -22.08 48.67 31.47
CA ASN A 2 -22.26 48.61 32.91
C ASN A 2 -21.38 47.43 33.35
N ARG A 3 -20.55 47.63 34.38
CA ARG A 3 -19.79 46.57 35.07
C ARG A 3 -20.75 45.73 35.92
N THR A 4 -20.49 44.45 36.10
CA THR A 4 -20.96 43.71 37.29
C THR A 4 -20.02 42.55 37.62
N PHE A 5 -19.78 42.43 38.92
CA PHE A 5 -18.77 41.64 39.63
C PHE A 5 -19.49 40.59 40.51
N LEU A 6 -18.81 39.44 40.77
CA LEU A 6 -18.93 38.52 41.93
C LEU A 6 -20.24 37.68 42.07
N PRO A 7 -20.27 36.56 42.86
CA PRO A 7 -19.27 36.07 43.82
C PRO A 7 -18.88 34.57 43.76
N VAL A 8 -17.75 34.29 44.42
CA VAL A 8 -17.29 32.99 44.94
C VAL A 8 -18.24 32.49 46.04
N ARG A 9 -18.57 31.19 46.04
CA ARG A 9 -19.07 30.49 47.24
C ARG A 9 -18.40 29.11 47.38
N LEU A 10 -17.70 28.95 48.51
CA LEU A 10 -17.37 27.68 49.13
C LEU A 10 -18.64 26.96 49.58
N PHE A 11 -18.75 25.65 49.33
CA PHE A 11 -19.45 24.67 50.19
C PHE A 11 -18.77 23.31 49.91
N SER A 12 -17.95 22.83 50.85
CA SER A 12 -18.30 21.90 51.93
C SER A 12 -18.62 20.48 51.46
N SER A 13 -17.73 19.61 51.91
CA SER A 13 -17.65 18.17 51.79
C SER A 13 -18.95 17.43 52.10
N VAL A 14 -19.32 16.49 51.23
CA VAL A 14 -20.06 15.28 51.60
C VAL A 14 -19.30 14.09 51.04
N LEU A 15 -18.64 13.34 51.94
CA LEU A 15 -18.21 11.97 51.69
C LEU A 15 -19.48 11.13 51.52
N LEU A 16 -19.72 10.64 50.31
CA LEU A 16 -20.62 9.52 50.08
C LEU A 16 -19.80 8.37 49.52
N GLY A 17 -19.61 7.35 50.37
CA GLY A 17 -18.97 6.10 49.98
C GLY A 17 -19.79 5.40 48.91
N ILE A 18 -19.21 5.25 47.73
CA ILE A 18 -19.69 4.33 46.71
C ILE A 18 -18.74 3.13 46.75
N VAL A 19 -19.25 2.02 47.28
CA VAL A 19 -18.71 0.68 47.06
C VAL A 19 -18.99 0.33 45.60
N ALA A 20 -18.07 0.68 44.70
CA ALA A 20 -18.09 0.18 43.34
C ALA A 20 -17.42 -1.19 43.35
N ALA A 21 -18.25 -2.23 43.32
CA ALA A 21 -17.82 -3.60 43.03
C ALA A 21 -16.86 -3.58 41.84
N ALA A 22 -15.68 -4.17 42.02
CA ALA A 22 -14.77 -4.48 40.94
C ALA A 22 -15.48 -5.46 40.00
N ALA A 23 -16.27 -4.91 39.08
CA ALA A 23 -16.64 -5.59 37.86
C ALA A 23 -15.31 -5.79 37.12
N GLY A 24 -14.72 -6.97 37.30
CA GLY A 24 -13.65 -7.43 36.47
C GLY A 24 -14.10 -7.25 35.04
N SER A 25 -13.46 -6.32 34.35
CA SER A 25 -13.45 -6.25 32.89
C SER A 25 -12.92 -7.59 32.43
N THR A 26 -13.84 -8.53 32.23
CA THR A 26 -13.65 -9.60 31.27
C THR A 26 -13.58 -8.88 29.94
N GLU A 27 -12.36 -8.43 29.60
CA GLU A 27 -11.99 -8.19 28.22
C GLU A 27 -12.49 -9.42 27.46
N GLY A 28 -13.58 -9.23 26.72
CA GLY A 28 -14.07 -10.22 25.79
C GLY A 28 -12.91 -10.51 24.85
N ARG A 29 -12.17 -11.57 25.17
CA ARG A 29 -11.14 -12.14 24.32
C ARG A 29 -11.90 -12.60 23.10
N ALA A 30 -11.98 -11.71 22.10
CA ALA A 30 -12.61 -12.00 20.83
C ALA A 30 -12.00 -13.33 20.37
N GLU A 31 -12.79 -14.39 20.40
CA GLU A 31 -12.42 -15.68 19.85
C GLU A 31 -12.04 -15.40 18.41
N GLY A 32 -10.73 -15.42 18.14
CA GLY A 32 -10.19 -14.97 16.87
C GLY A 32 -10.79 -15.82 15.78
N LYS A 33 -11.47 -15.18 14.81
CA LYS A 33 -11.93 -15.87 13.60
C LYS A 33 -10.77 -16.72 13.07
N PRO A 34 -10.99 -18.01 12.75
CA PRO A 34 -9.93 -18.86 12.24
C PRO A 34 -9.33 -18.21 11.00
N ILE A 35 -8.01 -18.04 11.00
CA ILE A 35 -7.28 -17.48 9.85
C ILE A 35 -7.62 -18.35 8.64
N PRO A 36 -8.05 -17.77 7.49
CA PRO A 36 -8.39 -18.52 6.31
C PRO A 36 -7.33 -19.61 6.01
N PRO A 37 -7.75 -20.88 5.93
CA PRO A 37 -6.83 -22.00 5.83
C PRO A 37 -6.06 -21.99 4.51
N PHE A 38 -6.60 -21.36 3.46
CA PHE A 38 -6.03 -21.38 2.12
C PHE A 38 -5.77 -19.98 1.56
N PHE A 39 -4.52 -19.73 1.18
CA PHE A 39 -4.13 -18.51 0.46
C PHE A 39 -4.82 -18.38 -0.92
N ALA A 40 -5.32 -19.50 -1.47
CA ALA A 40 -6.10 -19.52 -2.70
C ALA A 40 -7.36 -18.64 -2.64
N GLU A 41 -8.08 -18.63 -1.51
CA GLU A 41 -9.30 -17.81 -1.34
C GLU A 41 -8.96 -16.31 -1.32
N ILE A 42 -7.86 -15.94 -0.65
CA ILE A 42 -7.33 -14.56 -0.65
C ILE A 42 -6.97 -14.16 -2.07
N ARG A 43 -6.25 -15.03 -2.80
CA ARG A 43 -5.88 -14.80 -4.20
C ARG A 43 -7.10 -14.56 -5.08
N GLN A 44 -8.10 -15.45 -5.00
CA GLN A 44 -9.33 -15.31 -5.78
C GLN A 44 -10.08 -14.02 -5.45
N THR A 45 -10.16 -13.66 -4.17
CA THR A 45 -10.84 -12.43 -3.71
C THR A 45 -10.16 -11.18 -4.27
N VAL A 46 -8.83 -11.10 -4.17
CA VAL A 46 -8.05 -9.95 -4.66
C VAL A 46 -8.15 -9.83 -6.18
N LEU A 47 -7.92 -10.93 -6.92
CA LEU A 47 -7.96 -10.90 -8.38
C LEU A 47 -9.37 -10.64 -8.90
N GLY A 48 -10.40 -11.23 -8.29
CA GLY A 48 -11.80 -10.97 -8.61
C GLY A 48 -12.17 -9.50 -8.39
N TYR A 49 -11.81 -8.96 -7.22
CA TYR A 49 -12.08 -7.55 -6.88
C TYR A 49 -11.51 -6.57 -7.91
N PHE A 50 -10.28 -6.79 -8.39
CA PHE A 50 -9.69 -5.91 -9.41
C PHE A 50 -10.23 -6.18 -10.81
N LYS A 51 -10.53 -7.43 -11.16
CA LYS A 51 -11.13 -7.79 -12.45
C LYS A 51 -12.47 -7.10 -12.67
N ASP A 52 -13.24 -6.90 -11.61
CA ASP A 52 -14.55 -6.22 -11.66
C ASP A 52 -14.43 -4.68 -11.77
N GLN A 53 -13.22 -4.12 -11.68
CA GLN A 53 -13.02 -2.68 -11.83
C GLN A 53 -13.07 -2.28 -13.31
N PRO A 54 -13.74 -1.16 -13.64
CA PRO A 54 -13.78 -0.66 -15.01
C PRO A 54 -12.37 -0.49 -15.60
N ASN A 55 -12.18 -1.04 -16.80
CA ASN A 55 -10.95 -0.93 -17.61
C ASN A 55 -9.68 -1.55 -17.01
N TYR A 56 -9.76 -2.28 -15.89
CA TYR A 56 -8.61 -2.95 -15.29
C TYR A 56 -8.13 -4.14 -16.13
N ARG A 57 -6.81 -4.33 -16.20
CA ARG A 57 -6.16 -5.54 -16.69
C ARG A 57 -5.04 -5.98 -15.73
N PRO A 58 -4.68 -7.28 -15.72
CA PRO A 58 -3.54 -7.77 -14.96
C PRO A 58 -2.27 -6.96 -15.28
N GLY A 59 -1.54 -6.60 -14.23
CA GLY A 59 -0.36 -5.76 -14.33
C GLY A 59 -0.62 -4.26 -14.45
N ASP A 60 -1.87 -3.78 -14.51
CA ASP A 60 -2.18 -2.35 -14.39
C ASP A 60 -1.92 -1.84 -12.96
N LEU A 61 -1.63 -0.53 -12.85
CA LEU A 61 -1.41 0.15 -11.58
C LEU A 61 -2.66 0.08 -10.68
N ILE A 62 -2.46 -0.30 -9.43
CA ILE A 62 -3.46 -0.17 -8.36
C ILE A 62 -3.17 1.06 -7.49
N THR A 63 -4.22 1.62 -6.91
CA THR A 63 -4.13 2.84 -6.09
C THR A 63 -4.73 2.62 -4.71
N ARG A 64 -4.35 3.48 -3.75
CA ARG A 64 -4.76 3.36 -2.35
C ARG A 64 -6.28 3.32 -2.19
N LYS A 65 -7.02 4.18 -2.92
CA LYS A 65 -8.49 4.20 -2.89
C LYS A 65 -9.12 2.86 -3.29
N LYS A 66 -8.48 2.12 -4.20
CA LYS A 66 -8.95 0.80 -4.63
C LYS A 66 -8.56 -0.29 -3.64
N VAL A 67 -7.37 -0.19 -3.04
CA VAL A 67 -6.82 -1.20 -2.13
C VAL A 67 -7.47 -1.15 -0.74
N GLU A 68 -7.76 0.03 -0.21
CA GLU A 68 -8.30 0.19 1.14
C GLU A 68 -9.59 -0.61 1.41
N PRO A 69 -10.67 -0.50 0.62
CA PRO A 69 -11.88 -1.30 0.83
C PRO A 69 -11.64 -2.80 0.63
N LEU A 70 -10.70 -3.19 -0.24
CA LEU A 70 -10.30 -4.60 -0.40
C LEU A 70 -9.66 -5.14 0.88
N LEU A 71 -8.76 -4.38 1.52
CA LEU A 71 -8.14 -4.81 2.78
C LEU A 71 -9.18 -4.95 3.91
N VAL A 72 -10.17 -4.07 3.98
CA VAL A 72 -11.29 -4.19 4.93
C VAL A 72 -12.04 -5.51 4.70
N ARG A 73 -12.42 -5.81 3.44
CA ARG A 73 -13.09 -7.06 3.08
C ARG A 73 -12.26 -8.30 3.48
N LEU A 74 -10.95 -8.27 3.27
CA LEU A 74 -10.07 -9.39 3.66
C LEU A 74 -10.03 -9.57 5.19
N GLN A 75 -10.05 -8.48 5.98
CA GLN A 75 -10.14 -8.56 7.44
C GLN A 75 -11.48 -9.15 7.90
N GLU A 76 -12.59 -8.79 7.25
CA GLU A 76 -13.92 -9.34 7.54
C GLU A 76 -13.99 -10.86 7.29
N MET A 77 -13.24 -11.34 6.28
CA MET A 77 -13.02 -12.76 5.99
C MET A 77 -12.08 -13.45 6.99
N GLY A 78 -11.57 -12.75 7.99
CA GLY A 78 -10.72 -13.33 9.05
C GLY A 78 -9.22 -13.31 8.75
N LEU A 79 -8.75 -12.59 7.71
CA LEU A 79 -7.32 -12.38 7.50
C LEU A 79 -6.80 -11.31 8.48
N PRO A 80 -5.96 -11.65 9.48
CA PRO A 80 -5.29 -10.64 10.28
C PRO A 80 -4.34 -9.84 9.40
N LEU A 81 -4.43 -8.51 9.46
CA LEU A 81 -3.57 -7.57 8.74
C LEU A 81 -2.99 -6.53 9.73
N PRO A 82 -2.13 -6.93 10.67
CA PRO A 82 -1.49 -6.00 11.59
C PRO A 82 -0.69 -4.90 10.86
N GLU A 83 -0.18 -5.19 9.66
CA GLU A 83 0.58 -4.26 8.82
C GLU A 83 -0.26 -3.52 7.76
N LYS A 84 -1.58 -3.43 7.95
CA LYS A 84 -2.49 -2.77 7.00
C LYS A 84 -2.02 -1.36 6.64
N LYS A 85 -1.56 -0.59 7.64
CA LYS A 85 -1.08 0.78 7.45
C LYS A 85 0.12 0.80 6.51
N GLU A 86 1.10 -0.06 6.75
CA GLU A 86 2.33 -0.18 5.98
C GLU A 86 2.05 -0.61 4.54
N ILE A 87 1.09 -1.53 4.34
CA ILE A 87 0.62 -1.92 2.99
C ILE A 87 0.05 -0.69 2.28
N LEU A 88 -0.85 0.06 2.91
CA LEU A 88 -1.48 1.24 2.30
C LEU A 88 -0.47 2.37 2.03
N ASP A 89 0.51 2.55 2.91
CA ASP A 89 1.59 3.53 2.75
C ASP A 89 2.48 3.20 1.53
N ALA A 90 2.65 1.91 1.21
CA ALA A 90 3.40 1.46 0.04
C ALA A 90 2.64 1.59 -1.29
N VAL A 91 1.30 1.67 -1.27
CA VAL A 91 0.46 1.80 -2.48
C VAL A 91 0.43 3.27 -2.96
N PRO A 92 0.57 3.54 -4.27
CA PRO A 92 0.41 4.87 -4.84
C PRO A 92 -0.96 5.52 -4.56
N VAL A 93 -0.97 6.82 -4.26
CA VAL A 93 -2.21 7.61 -4.19
C VAL A 93 -2.49 8.31 -5.53
N GLU A 94 -3.77 8.56 -5.84
CA GLU A 94 -4.24 9.10 -7.12
C GLU A 94 -3.61 10.45 -7.50
N GLY A 95 -3.24 11.26 -6.51
CA GLY A 95 -2.60 12.57 -6.72
C GLY A 95 -1.10 12.52 -6.99
N GLU A 96 -0.46 11.35 -6.84
CA GLU A 96 0.95 11.19 -7.17
C GLU A 96 1.18 11.34 -8.67
N PHE A 97 2.34 11.90 -9.03
CA PHE A 97 2.69 12.14 -10.43
C PHE A 97 2.52 10.89 -11.30
N LEU A 98 3.10 9.76 -10.86
CA LEU A 98 3.09 8.54 -11.65
C LEU A 98 1.68 7.96 -11.79
N ALA A 99 0.92 7.91 -10.68
CA ALA A 99 -0.47 7.48 -10.70
C ALA A 99 -1.32 8.33 -11.65
N GLY A 100 -1.13 9.65 -11.63
CA GLY A 100 -1.80 10.56 -12.55
C GLY A 100 -1.45 10.32 -14.02
N GLN A 101 -0.18 10.09 -14.36
CA GLN A 101 0.20 9.80 -15.75
C GLN A 101 -0.34 8.45 -16.24
N LEU A 102 -0.26 7.43 -15.39
CA LEU A 102 -0.67 6.07 -15.73
C LEU A 102 -2.19 5.87 -15.73
N SER A 103 -2.95 6.80 -15.15
CA SER A 103 -4.42 6.79 -15.19
C SER A 103 -5.02 7.36 -16.49
N THR A 104 -4.19 7.73 -17.46
CA THR A 104 -4.63 8.21 -18.77
C THR A 104 -4.73 7.07 -19.79
N PRO A 105 -5.46 7.24 -20.92
CA PRO A 105 -5.50 6.22 -21.98
C PRO A 105 -4.12 5.82 -22.52
N ALA A 106 -3.21 6.78 -22.68
CA ALA A 106 -1.82 6.52 -23.07
C ALA A 106 -1.08 5.75 -21.96
N GLY A 107 -1.28 6.16 -20.69
CA GLY A 107 -0.78 5.47 -19.51
C GLY A 107 -1.20 4.00 -19.44
N TRP A 108 -2.48 3.69 -19.67
CA TRP A 108 -2.98 2.32 -19.72
C TRP A 108 -2.31 1.49 -20.81
N LYS A 109 -2.17 2.04 -22.01
CA LYS A 109 -1.46 1.36 -23.11
C LYS A 109 0.00 1.07 -22.71
N PHE A 110 0.67 2.07 -22.15
CA PHE A 110 2.05 1.96 -21.70
C PHE A 110 2.22 0.89 -20.61
N MET A 111 1.37 0.89 -19.57
CA MET A 111 1.39 -0.12 -18.51
C MET A 111 1.29 -1.54 -19.05
N ARG A 112 0.37 -1.77 -19.99
CA ARG A 112 0.18 -3.10 -20.62
C ARG A 112 1.41 -3.55 -21.40
N GLN A 113 2.21 -2.63 -21.91
CA GLN A 113 3.47 -2.95 -22.59
C GLN A 113 4.59 -3.25 -21.59
N ILE A 114 4.63 -2.54 -20.46
CA ILE A 114 5.73 -2.68 -19.48
C ILE A 114 5.48 -3.72 -18.39
N SER A 115 4.23 -4.15 -18.17
CA SER A 115 3.85 -5.04 -17.06
C SER A 115 4.52 -6.41 -17.11
N ARG A 116 5.02 -6.83 -18.27
CA ARG A 116 5.77 -8.07 -18.47
C ARG A 116 7.25 -7.99 -18.05
N TYR A 117 7.78 -6.79 -17.81
CA TYR A 117 9.18 -6.63 -17.45
C TYR A 117 9.34 -6.51 -15.92
N PRO A 118 10.34 -7.19 -15.33
CA PRO A 118 10.58 -7.14 -13.90
C PRO A 118 10.95 -5.72 -13.47
N ASP A 119 10.50 -5.30 -12.29
CA ASP A 119 10.80 -3.98 -11.69
C ASP A 119 10.45 -2.77 -12.59
N ALA A 120 9.61 -2.94 -13.60
CA ALA A 120 9.31 -1.89 -14.58
C ALA A 120 8.76 -0.62 -13.92
N TYR A 121 7.84 -0.79 -12.96
CA TYR A 121 7.27 0.31 -12.19
C TYR A 121 8.30 0.97 -11.28
N ASP A 122 9.19 0.19 -10.64
CA ASP A 122 10.28 0.72 -9.82
C ASP A 122 11.24 1.59 -10.64
N ARG A 123 11.60 1.13 -11.85
CA ARG A 123 12.44 1.92 -12.78
C ARG A 123 11.73 3.19 -13.19
N LEU A 124 10.45 3.12 -13.49
CA LEU A 124 9.65 4.27 -13.91
C LEU A 124 9.49 5.31 -12.78
N ASP A 125 9.22 4.88 -11.55
CA ASP A 125 9.16 5.76 -10.38
C ASP A 125 10.52 6.43 -10.14
N ARG A 126 11.61 5.65 -10.13
CA ARG A 126 12.96 6.21 -9.93
C ARG A 126 13.37 7.17 -11.03
N LEU A 127 13.06 6.85 -12.28
CA LEU A 127 13.26 7.75 -13.42
C LEU A 127 12.52 9.07 -13.21
N SER A 128 11.29 9.04 -12.69
CA SER A 128 10.49 10.24 -12.46
C SER A 128 11.12 11.23 -11.46
N ARG A 129 12.01 10.75 -10.58
CA ARG A 129 12.65 11.53 -9.51
C ARG A 129 13.96 12.19 -9.92
N LEU A 130 14.52 11.82 -11.07
CA LEU A 130 15.72 12.43 -11.62
C LEU A 130 15.47 13.87 -12.10
N PRO A 131 16.52 14.70 -12.27
CA PRO A 131 16.41 15.97 -12.98
C PRO A 131 15.77 15.76 -14.36
N ARG A 132 14.71 16.52 -14.66
CA ARG A 132 13.86 16.34 -15.87
C ARG A 132 13.15 14.98 -15.98
N GLY A 133 13.26 14.12 -14.97
CA GLY A 133 12.70 12.77 -14.96
C GLY A 133 11.20 12.71 -15.20
N ARG A 134 10.42 13.63 -14.61
CA ARG A 134 8.98 13.74 -14.87
C ARG A 134 8.68 14.02 -16.35
N GLN A 135 9.48 14.84 -17.02
CA GLN A 135 9.29 15.09 -18.44
C GLN A 135 9.64 13.85 -19.25
N THR A 136 10.78 13.21 -18.97
CA THR A 136 11.16 11.94 -19.59
C THR A 136 10.06 10.88 -19.45
N VAL A 137 9.47 10.71 -18.27
CA VAL A 137 8.37 9.76 -18.05
C VAL A 137 7.15 10.10 -18.91
N ARG A 138 6.76 11.38 -19.02
CA ARG A 138 5.66 11.78 -19.92
C ARG A 138 5.97 11.44 -21.36
N ASP A 139 7.20 11.70 -21.80
CA ASP A 139 7.63 11.46 -23.17
C ASP A 139 7.66 9.95 -23.48
N LEU A 140 8.10 9.10 -22.53
CA LEU A 140 8.03 7.65 -22.68
C LEU A 140 6.58 7.14 -22.74
N ILE A 141 5.68 7.67 -21.92
CA ILE A 141 4.28 7.23 -21.91
C ILE A 141 3.56 7.61 -23.22
N ARG A 142 3.89 8.76 -23.80
CA ARG A 142 3.22 9.29 -25.01
C ARG A 142 3.92 8.90 -26.31
N GLY A 143 5.23 8.68 -26.26
CA GLY A 143 6.06 8.44 -27.42
C GLY A 143 5.84 7.06 -28.02
N PRO A 144 6.02 6.92 -29.35
CA PRO A 144 6.13 5.59 -29.95
C PRO A 144 7.29 4.85 -29.29
N ASP A 145 7.10 3.56 -29.01
CA ASP A 145 8.14 2.69 -28.44
C ASP A 145 8.74 3.13 -27.10
N GLY A 146 8.13 4.05 -26.35
CA GLY A 146 8.69 4.48 -25.06
C GLY A 146 8.85 3.34 -24.04
N TYR A 147 8.08 2.25 -24.18
CA TYR A 147 8.23 1.06 -23.35
C TYR A 147 9.61 0.37 -23.54
N LYS A 148 10.26 0.53 -24.71
CA LYS A 148 11.56 -0.09 -25.00
C LYS A 148 12.68 0.42 -24.09
N MET A 149 12.58 1.67 -23.61
CA MET A 149 13.55 2.18 -22.62
C MET A 149 13.39 1.44 -21.27
N ILE A 150 12.15 1.17 -20.86
CA ILE A 150 11.88 0.39 -19.64
C ILE A 150 12.33 -1.05 -19.81
N GLU A 151 12.03 -1.66 -20.95
CA GLU A 151 12.53 -2.99 -21.33
C GLU A 151 14.06 -3.05 -21.25
N TYR A 152 14.76 -2.11 -21.88
CA TYR A 152 16.21 -2.05 -21.86
C TYR A 152 16.76 -1.93 -20.44
N MET A 153 16.24 -0.99 -19.64
CA MET A 153 16.70 -0.76 -18.26
C MET A 153 16.47 -1.95 -17.32
N THR A 154 15.48 -2.79 -17.60
CA THR A 154 15.08 -3.92 -16.74
C THR A 154 15.72 -5.23 -17.17
N THR A 155 15.95 -5.43 -18.46
CA THR A 155 16.35 -6.75 -19.00
C THR A 155 17.80 -6.79 -19.51
N ALA A 156 18.36 -5.68 -20.00
CA ALA A 156 19.68 -5.67 -20.62
C ALA A 156 20.81 -5.42 -19.60
N ALA A 157 21.97 -6.04 -19.82
CA ALA A 157 23.18 -5.76 -19.04
C ALA A 157 23.57 -4.27 -19.12
N GLY A 158 23.53 -3.69 -20.34
CA GLY A 158 23.75 -2.26 -20.54
C GLY A 158 22.71 -1.38 -19.83
N GLY A 159 21.48 -1.86 -19.66
CA GLY A 159 20.45 -1.19 -18.87
C GLY A 159 20.79 -1.13 -17.39
N LYS A 160 21.37 -2.21 -16.84
CA LYS A 160 21.87 -2.24 -15.45
C LYS A 160 23.02 -1.26 -15.25
N GLU A 161 23.97 -1.21 -16.18
CA GLU A 161 25.08 -0.23 -16.14
C GLU A 161 24.56 1.22 -16.25
N LEU A 162 23.62 1.47 -17.15
CA LEU A 162 22.93 2.77 -17.23
C LEU A 162 22.31 3.15 -15.89
N GLY A 163 21.61 2.22 -15.22
CA GLY A 163 21.07 2.47 -13.89
C GLY A 163 22.14 2.78 -12.82
N LYS A 164 23.32 2.17 -12.90
CA LYS A 164 24.44 2.52 -12.02
C LYS A 164 24.94 3.94 -12.30
N MET A 165 25.05 4.33 -13.57
CA MET A 165 25.41 5.71 -13.94
C MET A 165 24.36 6.72 -13.45
N LEU A 166 23.07 6.42 -13.66
CA LEU A 166 21.97 7.25 -13.17
C LEU A 166 21.95 7.34 -11.64
N SER A 167 22.50 6.35 -10.93
CA SER A 167 22.62 6.40 -9.47
C SER A 167 23.55 7.51 -8.96
N ASN A 168 24.42 8.04 -9.81
CA ASN A 168 25.29 9.17 -9.49
C ASN A 168 24.62 10.54 -9.74
N SER A 169 23.43 10.56 -10.35
CA SER A 169 22.67 11.80 -10.55
C SER A 169 22.02 12.29 -9.25
N PRO A 170 21.71 13.59 -9.13
CA PRO A 170 20.87 14.09 -8.04
C PRO A 170 19.56 13.28 -7.95
N ASN A 171 19.21 12.83 -6.74
CA ASN A 171 18.05 11.96 -6.47
C ASN A 171 18.07 10.58 -7.16
N GLY A 172 19.17 10.19 -7.81
CA GLY A 172 19.28 8.92 -8.52
C GLY A 172 19.66 7.72 -7.66
N LYS A 173 20.06 7.94 -6.40
CA LYS A 173 20.60 6.89 -5.51
C LYS A 173 19.76 5.61 -5.53
N LYS A 174 20.45 4.48 -5.63
CA LYS A 174 19.86 3.13 -5.69
C LYS A 174 18.90 2.96 -6.89
N PHE A 175 19.24 3.51 -8.07
CA PHE A 175 18.35 3.48 -9.24
C PHE A 175 17.87 2.05 -9.60
N ASN A 176 18.74 1.06 -9.42
CA ASN A 176 18.43 -0.34 -9.73
C ASN A 176 17.72 -1.10 -8.60
N ALA A 177 17.56 -0.51 -7.41
CA ALA A 177 16.93 -1.21 -6.30
C ALA A 177 15.39 -1.15 -6.40
N PRO A 178 14.66 -2.12 -5.81
CA PRO A 178 13.23 -1.98 -5.61
C PRO A 178 12.90 -0.71 -4.83
N THR A 179 11.75 -0.10 -5.09
CA THR A 179 11.21 1.03 -4.32
C THR A 179 10.47 0.57 -3.08
N GLY A 180 10.12 -0.72 -2.99
CA GLY A 180 9.30 -1.27 -1.91
C GLY A 180 7.82 -0.86 -2.00
N ARG A 181 7.39 -0.37 -3.16
CA ARG A 181 6.02 0.07 -3.39
C ARG A 181 5.18 -1.07 -3.93
N VAL A 182 3.88 -1.00 -3.71
CA VAL A 182 2.91 -1.98 -4.19
C VAL A 182 2.18 -1.40 -5.39
N TYR A 183 2.71 -1.66 -6.59
CA TYR A 183 2.18 -1.09 -7.83
C TYR A 183 1.06 -1.91 -8.47
N THR A 184 1.08 -3.24 -8.35
CA THR A 184 0.14 -4.14 -9.04
C THR A 184 -0.56 -5.07 -8.06
N ALA A 185 -1.63 -5.73 -8.52
CA ALA A 185 -2.35 -6.72 -7.74
C ALA A 185 -1.45 -7.92 -7.36
N GLU A 186 -0.53 -8.30 -8.24
CA GLU A 186 0.44 -9.37 -8.01
C GLU A 186 1.39 -9.02 -6.86
N ILE A 187 1.96 -7.80 -6.84
CA ILE A 187 2.83 -7.35 -5.74
C ILE A 187 2.02 -7.27 -4.43
N LEU A 188 0.74 -6.85 -4.50
CA LEU A 188 -0.14 -6.85 -3.33
C LEU A 188 -0.36 -8.28 -2.80
N LEU A 189 -0.55 -9.26 -3.69
CA LEU A 189 -0.70 -10.67 -3.31
C LEU A 189 0.55 -11.20 -2.61
N GLU A 190 1.74 -10.94 -3.15
CA GLU A 190 3.00 -11.33 -2.51
C GLU A 190 3.10 -10.75 -1.10
N ARG A 191 2.71 -9.48 -0.94
CA ARG A 191 2.72 -8.81 0.37
C ARG A 191 1.70 -9.42 1.35
N LEU A 192 0.51 -9.76 0.88
CA LEU A 192 -0.52 -10.43 1.69
C LEU A 192 -0.13 -11.86 2.07
N GLU A 193 0.58 -12.58 1.20
CA GLU A 193 1.11 -13.91 1.49
C GLU A 193 2.11 -13.87 2.65
N GLN A 194 3.04 -12.90 2.59
CA GLN A 194 4.00 -12.64 3.66
C GLN A 194 3.30 -12.31 4.99
N SER A 195 2.28 -11.45 4.95
CA SER A 195 1.48 -11.07 6.11
C SER A 195 0.79 -12.27 6.76
N ARG A 196 0.14 -13.10 5.95
CA ARG A 196 -0.50 -14.33 6.40
C ARG A 196 0.51 -15.28 7.02
N ALA A 197 1.64 -15.53 6.35
CA ALA A 197 2.68 -16.42 6.85
C ALA A 197 3.23 -15.97 8.21
N ALA A 198 3.43 -14.66 8.39
CA ALA A 198 3.85 -14.08 9.66
C ALA A 198 2.80 -14.28 10.76
N SER A 199 1.53 -14.07 10.44
CA SER A 199 0.40 -14.23 11.37
C SER A 199 0.19 -15.70 11.78
N VAL A 200 0.27 -16.65 10.83
CA VAL A 200 0.24 -18.09 11.13
C VAL A 200 1.41 -18.49 12.04
N LYS A 201 2.62 -17.99 11.76
CA LYS A 201 3.80 -18.24 12.60
C LYS A 201 3.64 -17.66 14.01
N ALA A 202 3.06 -16.47 14.14
CA ALA A 202 2.80 -15.84 15.43
C ALA A 202 1.76 -16.63 16.25
N ALA A 203 0.66 -17.06 15.62
CA ALA A 203 -0.37 -17.87 16.27
C ALA A 203 0.19 -19.22 16.79
N ARG A 204 1.05 -19.88 16.00
CA ARG A 204 1.72 -21.13 16.41
C ARG A 204 2.69 -20.96 17.58
N LYS A 205 3.27 -19.77 17.75
CA LYS A 205 4.22 -19.47 18.85
C LYS A 205 3.53 -19.15 20.17
N GLN A 206 2.20 -19.04 20.20
CA GLN A 206 1.42 -18.80 21.41
C GLN A 206 0.62 -20.03 21.90
N PRO A 207 1.20 -21.24 22.07
CA PRO A 207 0.47 -22.32 22.72
C PRO A 207 0.52 -22.11 24.25
N GLY A 208 -0.63 -21.84 24.88
CA GLY A 208 -0.81 -21.97 26.32
C GLY A 208 -0.58 -20.71 27.19
N ARG A 209 -1.50 -19.74 27.10
CA ARG A 209 -1.80 -18.83 28.22
C ARG A 209 -3.29 -18.83 28.51
#